data_AF-A0A9Q8UFT7-F1
#
_entry.id   AF-A0A9Q8UFT7-F1
#
_cell.length_a   1.000
_cell.length_b   1.000
_cell.length_c   1.000
_cell.angle_alpha   90.00
_cell.angle_beta   90.00
_cell.angle_gamma   90.00
#
_symmetry.space_group_name_H-M   'P 1'
#
loop_
_entity.id
_entity.type
_entity.pdbx_description
1 polymer ?
#
loop_
_entity_poly.entity_id
_entity_poly.type
_entity_poly.pdbx_seq_one_letter_code
_entity_poly.pdbx_strand_id
1 'polypeptide(L)'
;MKIQEIKSNQQSKYNEIIEYLKQDNGYWLVNDKWDLTEEFFIGKKIYNSRYIDFSYFKNEYIKNEVKYFFLYKFKEKLLTNKGLARLNAPLKHFSEFYSGKSLLKLNREKTFHKWKIFLMSRDIKFDINEKSYFWFSNYLIDFIKDFYDDREETEKDIWYSKNIKGAKIPASGANHSNYNAINFSYIPMYYRETVKRYFKTIITKKSWMTCYNTAKYLNYFFNYFYSSDYGDGFIENLNRNDIEKYLYDIGNDRKDKNGTENSKYVSFIRTFLEYIQIAQYDKAPKKEVSFLIFQDDIPKRELHKDEVKKAKFVPEPILKQLDSNIMDLDRPQFIPIYILLRETGWRGTDILNLRFNNCLEQIWNNKEQSYNYYLCGEITKTGIAQLKIPIRDKVAEMLRKVINKAKVLSTEENNHKQYLFNTYEGKLKGKPLNKQSLLLTIQRLIT
;
A
#
# COMPACT_ATOMS: atom_id res chain seq x y z
N MET A 1 -3.52 27.65 17.46
CA MET A 1 -2.60 27.94 16.35
C MET A 1 -3.32 28.80 15.34
N LYS A 2 -2.84 30.03 15.17
CA LYS A 2 -3.62 31.17 14.65
C LYS A 2 -3.57 31.18 13.12
N ILE A 3 -4.63 31.63 12.47
CA ILE A 3 -4.81 31.72 11.00
C ILE A 3 -3.58 32.29 10.24
N GLN A 4 -2.77 33.13 10.91
CA GLN A 4 -1.51 33.66 10.38
C GLN A 4 -0.42 32.59 10.18
N GLU A 5 -0.27 31.62 11.09
CA GLU A 5 0.68 30.50 10.95
C GLU A 5 0.30 29.59 9.77
N ILE A 6 -1.01 29.33 9.60
CA ILE A 6 -1.54 28.53 8.48
C ILE A 6 -1.26 29.22 7.14
N LYS A 7 -1.46 30.54 7.04
CA LYS A 7 -1.13 31.32 5.83
C LYS A 7 0.37 31.36 5.55
N SER A 8 1.19 31.51 6.59
CA SER A 8 2.65 31.49 6.48
C SER A 8 3.17 30.14 5.97
N ASN A 9 2.65 29.03 6.49
CA ASN A 9 3.01 27.69 6.04
C ASN A 9 2.54 27.39 4.61
N GLN A 10 1.35 27.84 4.23
CA GLN A 10 0.86 27.72 2.85
C GLN A 10 1.74 28.49 1.86
N GLN A 11 2.17 29.71 2.22
CA GLN A 11 3.08 30.50 1.39
C GLN A 11 4.44 29.81 1.23
N SER A 12 4.95 29.20 2.31
CA SER A 12 6.19 28.40 2.27
C SER A 12 6.07 27.20 1.32
N LYS A 13 4.97 26.44 1.40
CA LYS A 13 4.70 25.29 0.51
C LYS A 13 4.51 25.69 -0.95
N TYR A 14 3.89 26.84 -1.20
CA TYR A 14 3.80 27.35 -2.56
C TYR A 14 5.17 27.73 -3.13
N ASN A 15 6.08 28.26 -2.31
CA ASN A 15 7.45 28.51 -2.75
C ASN A 15 8.18 27.21 -3.11
N GLU A 16 7.96 26.10 -2.38
CA GLU A 16 8.48 24.78 -2.75
C GLU A 16 7.99 24.35 -4.15
N ILE A 17 6.72 24.60 -4.47
CA ILE A 17 6.15 24.34 -5.81
C ILE A 17 6.91 25.14 -6.87
N ILE A 18 7.14 26.43 -6.63
CA ILE A 18 7.84 27.31 -7.57
C ILE A 18 9.28 26.84 -7.78
N GLU A 19 10.02 26.53 -6.71
CA GLU A 19 11.38 26.02 -6.82
C GLU A 19 11.44 24.67 -7.56
N TYR A 20 10.47 23.79 -7.35
CA TYR A 20 10.38 22.53 -8.10
C TYR A 20 10.13 22.75 -9.60
N LEU A 21 9.28 23.73 -9.95
CA LEU A 21 9.02 24.08 -11.35
C LEU A 21 10.15 24.87 -12.01
N LYS A 22 11.05 25.50 -11.24
CA LYS A 22 12.26 26.18 -11.75
C LYS A 22 13.35 25.22 -12.24
N GLN A 23 13.23 23.92 -11.96
CA GLN A 23 14.13 22.91 -12.50
C GLN A 23 14.18 22.94 -14.03
N ASP A 24 15.22 22.34 -14.62
CA ASP A 24 15.42 22.29 -16.07
C ASP A 24 15.39 23.69 -16.72
N ASN A 25 16.20 24.60 -16.14
CA ASN A 25 16.35 26.00 -16.55
C ASN A 25 15.03 26.79 -16.58
N GLY A 26 14.10 26.47 -15.69
CA GLY A 26 12.82 27.15 -15.57
C GLY A 26 11.79 26.79 -16.62
N TYR A 27 12.05 25.77 -17.46
CA TYR A 27 11.16 25.38 -18.56
C TYR A 27 9.72 25.15 -18.08
N TRP A 28 9.54 24.42 -16.98
CA TRP A 28 8.20 24.04 -16.49
C TRP A 28 7.40 25.21 -15.95
N LEU A 29 8.08 26.13 -15.26
CA LEU A 29 7.46 27.31 -14.69
C LEU A 29 7.05 28.28 -15.81
N VAL A 30 7.96 28.59 -16.72
CA VAL A 30 7.78 29.62 -17.76
C VAL A 30 6.81 29.16 -18.86
N ASN A 31 6.87 27.90 -19.28
CA ASN A 31 6.04 27.40 -20.38
C ASN A 31 4.75 26.79 -19.85
N ASP A 32 3.61 27.30 -20.35
CA ASP A 32 2.28 26.74 -20.08
C ASP A 32 1.91 25.59 -21.00
N LYS A 33 2.64 25.41 -22.10
CA LYS A 33 2.43 24.33 -23.06
C LYS A 33 3.67 23.47 -23.09
N TRP A 34 3.57 22.26 -22.55
CA TRP A 34 4.70 21.32 -22.57
C TRP A 34 4.57 20.40 -23.78
N ASP A 35 5.60 20.36 -24.63
CA ASP A 35 5.61 19.59 -25.88
C ASP A 35 5.89 18.12 -25.57
N LEU A 36 4.90 17.27 -25.81
CA LEU A 36 5.00 15.84 -25.53
C LEU A 36 5.90 15.13 -26.53
N THR A 37 6.22 15.75 -27.66
CA THR A 37 7.08 15.17 -28.71
C THR A 37 8.57 15.24 -28.38
N GLU A 38 8.96 15.99 -27.34
CA GLU A 38 10.32 15.98 -26.81
C GLU A 38 10.70 14.59 -26.28
N GLU A 39 11.97 14.20 -26.46
CA GLU A 39 12.46 12.86 -26.11
C GLU A 39 12.28 12.51 -24.64
N PHE A 40 12.45 13.50 -23.75
CA PHE A 40 12.25 13.29 -22.33
C PHE A 40 10.79 12.98 -21.98
N PHE A 41 9.81 13.34 -22.82
CA PHE A 41 8.41 12.97 -22.65
C PHE A 41 8.06 11.69 -23.41
N ILE A 42 7.57 11.81 -24.64
CA ILE A 42 7.13 10.67 -25.46
C ILE A 42 8.08 10.46 -26.64
N GLY A 43 8.78 11.52 -27.09
CA GLY A 43 9.61 11.49 -28.30
C GLY A 43 8.82 11.39 -29.61
N LYS A 44 7.47 11.34 -29.55
CA LYS A 44 6.58 11.25 -30.72
C LYS A 44 5.18 11.70 -30.39
N LYS A 45 4.44 12.12 -31.41
CA LYS A 45 3.03 12.49 -31.29
C LYS A 45 2.19 11.26 -30.96
N ILE A 46 1.45 11.30 -29.84
CA ILE A 46 0.47 10.27 -29.46
C ILE A 46 -0.90 10.93 -29.42
N TYR A 47 -1.86 10.40 -30.20
CA TYR A 47 -3.17 11.03 -30.48
C TYR A 47 -3.04 12.37 -31.22
N ASN A 48 -4.12 13.15 -31.29
CA ASN A 48 -4.12 14.50 -31.85
C ASN A 48 -3.43 15.54 -30.96
N SER A 49 -2.95 15.18 -29.76
CA SER A 49 -2.36 16.14 -28.80
C SER A 49 -0.85 16.20 -28.94
N ARG A 50 -0.33 17.36 -29.37
CA ARG A 50 1.12 17.68 -29.35
C ARG A 50 1.57 18.18 -27.98
N TYR A 51 0.70 18.94 -27.32
CA TYR A 51 1.01 19.59 -26.05
C TYR A 51 0.11 19.08 -24.92
N ILE A 52 0.58 19.19 -23.69
CA ILE A 52 -0.28 19.38 -22.53
C ILE A 52 -0.34 20.88 -22.23
N ASP A 53 -1.55 21.42 -22.12
CA ASP A 53 -1.76 22.87 -22.09
C ASP A 53 -2.38 23.29 -20.74
N PHE A 54 -1.60 24.05 -19.97
CA PHE A 54 -2.00 24.61 -18.67
C PHE A 54 -2.53 26.05 -18.78
N SER A 55 -2.47 26.66 -19.97
CA SER A 55 -2.93 28.04 -20.18
C SER A 55 -4.44 28.21 -19.96
N TYR A 56 -5.20 27.11 -19.91
CA TYR A 56 -6.62 27.13 -19.57
C TYR A 56 -6.89 27.62 -18.13
N PHE A 57 -5.94 27.50 -17.21
CA PHE A 57 -6.08 28.02 -15.86
C PHE A 57 -5.73 29.51 -15.80
N LYS A 58 -6.74 30.36 -15.61
CA LYS A 58 -6.55 31.82 -15.48
C LYS A 58 -5.88 32.23 -14.16
N ASN A 59 -6.02 31.42 -13.11
CA ASN A 59 -5.41 31.67 -11.81
C ASN A 59 -4.00 31.04 -11.78
N GLU A 60 -2.96 31.87 -11.81
CA GLU A 60 -1.55 31.45 -11.78
C GLU A 60 -1.23 30.55 -10.58
N TYR A 61 -1.84 30.80 -9.42
CA TYR A 61 -1.62 29.99 -8.23
C TYR A 61 -2.06 28.53 -8.48
N ILE A 62 -3.29 28.35 -8.96
CA ILE A 62 -3.84 27.02 -9.28
C ILE A 62 -3.08 26.39 -10.45
N LYS A 63 -2.73 27.19 -11.47
CA LYS A 63 -1.96 26.71 -12.62
C LYS A 63 -0.66 26.07 -12.16
N ASN A 64 0.09 26.73 -11.28
CA ASN A 64 1.35 26.22 -10.76
C ASN A 64 1.16 24.98 -9.88
N GLU A 65 0.10 24.92 -9.07
CA GLU A 65 -0.27 23.69 -8.32
C GLU A 65 -0.54 22.50 -9.24
N VAL A 66 -1.26 22.73 -10.34
CA VAL A 66 -1.58 21.69 -11.32
C VAL A 66 -0.33 21.27 -12.11
N LYS A 67 0.48 22.22 -12.59
CA LYS A 67 1.79 21.93 -13.22
C LYS A 67 2.65 21.07 -12.31
N TYR A 68 2.76 21.45 -11.04
CA TYR A 68 3.53 20.70 -10.04
C TYR A 68 3.03 19.25 -9.89
N PHE A 69 1.72 19.05 -9.79
CA PHE A 69 1.13 17.70 -9.79
C PHE A 69 1.57 16.88 -10.99
N PHE A 70 1.51 17.42 -12.21
CA PHE A 70 1.90 16.69 -13.41
C PHE A 70 3.41 16.41 -13.46
N LEU A 71 4.25 17.41 -13.21
CA LEU A 71 5.71 17.27 -13.26
C LEU A 71 6.21 16.27 -12.22
N TYR A 72 5.71 16.38 -10.98
CA TYR A 72 6.06 15.46 -9.91
C TYR A 72 5.68 14.02 -10.28
N LYS A 73 4.43 13.79 -10.72
CA LYS A 73 3.97 12.44 -11.11
C LYS A 73 4.76 11.90 -12.31
N PHE A 74 5.19 12.78 -13.21
CA PHE A 74 5.99 12.43 -14.37
C PHE A 74 7.42 12.02 -13.98
N LYS A 75 8.16 12.89 -13.26
CA LYS A 75 9.53 12.62 -12.80
C LYS A 75 9.62 11.38 -11.91
N GLU A 76 8.61 11.17 -11.05
CA GLU A 76 8.52 9.98 -10.19
C GLU A 76 8.05 8.71 -10.93
N LYS A 77 7.86 8.76 -12.26
CA LYS A 77 7.34 7.67 -13.09
C LYS A 77 6.00 7.09 -12.54
N LEU A 78 5.18 7.94 -11.91
CA LEU A 78 3.85 7.60 -11.36
C LEU A 78 2.73 7.75 -12.40
N LEU A 79 3.02 8.48 -13.48
CA LEU A 79 2.15 8.64 -14.64
C LEU A 79 2.93 8.19 -15.88
N THR A 80 2.33 7.35 -16.72
CA THR A 80 2.97 6.93 -17.97
C THR A 80 2.85 8.05 -19.00
N ASN A 81 3.77 8.08 -19.97
CA ASN A 81 3.80 9.15 -20.98
C ASN A 81 2.49 9.14 -21.81
N LYS A 82 1.94 7.95 -22.10
CA LYS A 82 0.58 7.79 -22.68
C LYS A 82 -0.54 8.26 -21.75
N GLY A 83 -0.41 8.03 -20.44
CA GLY A 83 -1.35 8.51 -19.43
C GLY A 83 -1.39 10.04 -19.39
N LEU A 84 -0.24 10.70 -19.46
CA LEU A 84 -0.13 12.15 -19.46
C LEU A 84 -0.86 12.78 -20.66
N ALA A 85 -0.68 12.24 -21.86
CA ALA A 85 -1.38 12.70 -23.06
C ALA A 85 -2.92 12.57 -22.95
N ARG A 86 -3.43 11.50 -22.31
CA ARG A 86 -4.87 11.28 -22.11
C ARG A 86 -5.53 12.27 -21.16
N LEU A 87 -4.75 12.92 -20.30
CA LEU A 87 -5.28 13.86 -19.31
C LEU A 87 -5.50 15.27 -19.87
N ASN A 88 -5.12 15.57 -21.11
CA ASN A 88 -5.26 16.92 -21.67
C ASN A 88 -6.73 17.38 -21.76
N ALA A 89 -7.65 16.50 -22.18
CA ALA A 89 -9.08 16.82 -22.21
C ALA A 89 -9.69 16.99 -20.80
N PRO A 90 -9.50 16.04 -19.85
CA PRO A 90 -9.89 16.25 -18.45
C PRO A 90 -9.34 17.54 -17.84
N LEU A 91 -8.09 17.89 -18.13
CA LEU A 91 -7.42 19.10 -17.64
C LEU A 91 -8.15 20.37 -18.11
N LYS A 92 -8.40 20.46 -19.42
CA LYS A 92 -9.14 21.58 -20.01
C LYS A 92 -10.51 21.74 -19.36
N HIS A 93 -11.30 20.68 -19.31
CA HIS A 93 -12.65 20.77 -18.74
C HIS A 93 -12.64 21.08 -17.25
N PHE A 94 -11.64 20.61 -16.51
CA PHE A 94 -11.53 20.90 -15.08
C PHE A 94 -11.25 22.38 -14.84
N SER A 95 -10.46 23.02 -15.70
CA SER A 95 -10.24 24.47 -15.66
C SER A 95 -11.52 25.28 -15.92
N GLU A 96 -12.43 24.76 -16.77
CA GLU A 96 -13.73 25.38 -17.07
C GLU A 96 -14.70 25.21 -15.91
N PHE A 97 -14.62 24.07 -15.20
CA PHE A 97 -15.45 23.76 -14.04
C PHE A 97 -15.03 24.50 -12.77
N TYR A 98 -13.73 24.69 -12.54
CA TYR A 98 -13.21 25.26 -11.31
C TYR A 98 -12.39 26.53 -11.53
N SER A 99 -12.99 27.67 -11.19
CA SER A 99 -12.38 29.00 -11.22
C SER A 99 -12.14 29.60 -9.82
N GLY A 100 -12.09 28.75 -8.78
CA GLY A 100 -11.92 29.20 -7.41
C GLY A 100 -10.53 29.78 -7.11
N LYS A 101 -10.32 30.20 -5.85
CA LYS A 101 -9.04 30.79 -5.41
C LYS A 101 -7.99 29.76 -4.96
N SER A 102 -8.38 28.54 -4.61
CA SER A 102 -7.46 27.52 -4.08
C SER A 102 -8.07 26.12 -4.14
N LEU A 103 -7.32 25.16 -4.68
CA LEU A 103 -7.73 23.76 -4.76
C LEU A 103 -7.96 23.11 -3.37
N LEU A 104 -7.37 23.64 -2.30
CA LEU A 104 -7.55 23.14 -0.93
C LEU A 104 -9.01 23.23 -0.44
N LYS A 105 -9.80 24.14 -1.01
CA LYS A 105 -11.22 24.30 -0.66
C LYS A 105 -12.11 23.19 -1.25
N LEU A 106 -11.58 22.39 -2.17
CA LEU A 106 -12.33 21.31 -2.79
C LEU A 106 -12.50 20.14 -1.83
N ASN A 107 -13.73 19.65 -1.68
CA ASN A 107 -14.03 18.39 -0.99
C ASN A 107 -14.25 17.29 -2.03
N ARG A 108 -13.64 16.12 -1.87
CA ARG A 108 -13.65 15.05 -2.87
C ARG A 108 -15.06 14.60 -3.23
N GLU A 109 -15.91 14.30 -2.25
CA GLU A 109 -17.27 13.84 -2.49
C GLU A 109 -18.14 14.93 -3.12
N LYS A 110 -18.11 16.14 -2.58
CA LYS A 110 -18.89 17.26 -3.14
C LYS A 110 -18.43 17.61 -4.56
N THR A 111 -17.12 17.54 -4.81
CA THR A 111 -16.55 17.82 -6.13
C THR A 111 -16.91 16.72 -7.11
N PHE A 112 -16.86 15.44 -6.72
CA PHE A 112 -17.28 14.33 -7.57
C PHE A 112 -18.70 14.53 -8.12
N HIS A 113 -19.66 14.86 -7.25
CA HIS A 113 -21.05 15.08 -7.65
C HIS A 113 -21.19 16.29 -8.58
N LYS A 114 -20.60 17.43 -8.23
CA LYS A 114 -20.66 18.65 -9.05
C LYS A 114 -19.96 18.48 -10.40
N TRP A 115 -18.84 17.78 -10.41
CA TRP A 115 -18.06 17.49 -11.60
C TRP A 115 -18.83 16.59 -12.56
N LYS A 116 -19.49 15.54 -12.05
CA LYS A 116 -20.39 14.69 -12.84
C LYS A 116 -21.50 15.51 -13.50
N ILE A 117 -22.18 16.38 -12.74
CA ILE A 117 -23.25 17.24 -13.25
C ILE A 117 -22.72 18.18 -14.34
N PHE A 118 -21.55 18.79 -14.14
CA PHE A 118 -20.92 19.67 -15.12
C PHE A 118 -20.62 18.97 -16.45
N LEU A 119 -20.06 17.75 -16.39
CA LEU A 119 -19.76 16.99 -17.61
C LEU A 119 -21.04 16.62 -18.37
N MET A 120 -22.10 16.22 -17.64
CA MET A 120 -23.40 15.92 -18.23
C MET A 120 -24.05 17.16 -18.87
N SER A 121 -23.99 18.33 -18.22
CA SER A 121 -24.60 19.55 -18.76
C SER A 121 -23.90 20.12 -20.00
N ARG A 122 -22.69 19.65 -20.28
CA ARG A 122 -21.89 20.01 -21.46
C ARG A 122 -21.89 18.93 -22.54
N ASP A 123 -22.68 17.87 -22.38
CA ASP A 123 -22.72 16.70 -23.26
C ASP A 123 -21.33 16.06 -23.50
N ILE A 124 -20.47 16.12 -22.49
CA ILE A 124 -19.13 15.52 -22.55
C ILE A 124 -19.28 14.03 -22.23
N LYS A 125 -18.87 13.17 -23.16
CA LYS A 125 -18.83 11.73 -22.93
C LYS A 125 -17.72 11.39 -21.93
N PHE A 126 -18.08 10.67 -20.88
CA PHE A 126 -17.16 10.16 -19.88
C PHE A 126 -17.55 8.75 -19.45
N ASP A 127 -16.58 7.99 -18.98
CA ASP A 127 -16.79 6.75 -18.23
C ASP A 127 -16.31 6.95 -16.79
N ILE A 128 -17.20 6.69 -15.83
CA ILE A 128 -16.92 6.81 -14.39
C ILE A 128 -15.80 5.84 -13.97
N ASN A 129 -15.68 4.70 -14.66
CA ASN A 129 -14.70 3.66 -14.38
C ASN A 129 -13.37 3.87 -15.12
N GLU A 130 -13.32 4.80 -16.08
CA GLU A 130 -12.09 5.11 -16.81
C GLU A 130 -11.12 5.96 -15.97
N LYS A 131 -9.82 5.70 -16.13
CA LYS A 131 -8.72 6.45 -15.50
C LYS A 131 -8.45 7.80 -16.19
N SER A 132 -9.49 8.56 -16.49
CA SER A 132 -9.41 9.87 -17.14
C SER A 132 -9.96 10.96 -16.21
N TYR A 133 -11.25 11.30 -16.32
CA TYR A 133 -11.87 12.46 -15.67
C TYR A 133 -11.92 12.38 -14.13
N PHE A 134 -12.53 11.33 -13.58
CA PHE A 134 -12.70 11.21 -12.12
C PHE A 134 -11.42 10.78 -11.42
N TRP A 135 -10.58 10.02 -12.11
CA TRP A 135 -9.24 9.72 -11.61
C TRP A 135 -8.45 11.02 -11.48
N PHE A 136 -8.40 11.85 -12.52
CA PHE A 136 -7.68 13.13 -12.48
C PHE A 136 -8.17 14.04 -11.35
N SER A 137 -9.48 14.33 -11.29
CA SER A 137 -10.01 15.27 -10.29
C SER A 137 -9.79 14.79 -8.86
N ASN A 138 -10.02 13.50 -8.58
CA ASN A 138 -9.86 12.95 -7.23
C ASN A 138 -8.38 12.94 -6.81
N TYR A 139 -7.47 12.50 -7.69
CA TYR A 139 -6.05 12.42 -7.36
C TYR A 139 -5.41 13.81 -7.27
N LEU A 140 -5.87 14.79 -8.05
CA LEU A 140 -5.41 16.17 -7.90
C LEU A 140 -5.82 16.74 -6.54
N ILE A 141 -7.08 16.59 -6.15
CA ILE A 141 -7.59 17.08 -4.86
C ILE A 141 -6.84 16.43 -3.69
N ASP A 142 -6.70 15.10 -3.72
CA ASP A 142 -6.01 14.36 -2.66
C ASP A 142 -4.53 14.74 -2.61
N PHE A 143 -3.85 14.86 -3.76
CA PHE A 143 -2.44 15.27 -3.82
C PHE A 143 -2.21 16.67 -3.25
N ILE A 144 -3.04 17.65 -3.61
CA ILE A 144 -2.88 19.01 -3.10
C ILE A 144 -3.15 19.06 -1.60
N LYS A 145 -4.20 18.38 -1.13
CA LYS A 145 -4.45 18.31 0.32
C LYS A 145 -3.30 17.67 1.08
N ASP A 146 -2.80 16.53 0.60
CA ASP A 146 -1.69 15.83 1.25
C ASP A 146 -0.41 16.67 1.24
N PHE A 147 -0.16 17.43 0.17
CA PHE A 147 1.04 18.26 0.04
C PHE A 147 1.07 19.44 1.03
N TYR A 148 -0.07 20.10 1.24
CA TYR A 148 -0.18 21.23 2.17
C TYR A 148 -0.52 20.81 3.61
N ASP A 149 -0.81 19.53 3.87
CA ASP A 149 -1.07 19.01 5.22
C ASP A 149 0.26 18.68 5.92
N ASP A 150 0.72 19.64 6.72
CA ASP A 150 1.97 19.62 7.48
C ASP A 150 1.88 18.91 8.84
N ARG A 151 0.67 18.49 9.24
CA ARG A 151 0.45 17.74 10.48
C ARG A 151 1.27 16.46 10.46
N GLU A 152 1.65 16.01 11.65
CA GLU A 152 2.32 14.72 11.77
C GLU A 152 1.36 13.62 11.25
N GLU A 153 1.90 12.59 10.60
CA GLU A 153 1.07 11.57 9.93
C GLU A 153 0.03 10.97 10.89
N THR A 154 0.36 10.81 12.18
CA THR A 154 -0.52 10.23 13.20
C THR A 154 -1.62 11.17 13.69
N GLU A 155 -1.61 12.44 13.31
CA GLU A 155 -2.65 13.43 13.62
C GLU A 155 -3.73 13.47 12.53
N LYS A 156 -3.39 13.00 11.32
CA LYS A 156 -4.31 12.92 10.17
C LYS A 156 -5.34 11.83 10.36
N ASP A 157 -6.40 11.86 9.54
CA ASP A 157 -7.43 10.80 9.53
C ASP A 157 -7.10 9.66 8.57
N ILE A 158 -6.13 9.85 7.68
CA ILE A 158 -5.61 8.81 6.80
C ILE A 158 -4.12 8.71 7.09
N TRP A 159 -3.67 7.54 7.51
CA TRP A 159 -2.27 7.27 7.82
C TRP A 159 -1.66 6.41 6.73
N TYR A 160 -0.68 6.95 6.01
CA TYR A 160 0.12 6.26 5.02
C TYR A 160 1.34 5.60 5.68
N SER A 161 1.45 4.28 5.47
CA SER A 161 2.57 3.47 5.99
C SER A 161 3.95 4.08 5.77
N LYS A 162 4.20 4.60 4.56
CA LYS A 162 5.48 5.19 4.15
C LYS A 162 5.87 6.44 4.95
N ASN A 163 4.89 7.14 5.54
CA ASN A 163 5.11 8.40 6.25
C ASN A 163 5.28 8.18 7.76
N ILE A 164 5.03 6.97 8.28
CA ILE A 164 5.16 6.66 9.71
C ILE A 164 6.54 6.08 10.00
N LYS A 165 7.35 6.83 10.74
CA LYS A 165 8.66 6.39 11.21
C LYS A 165 8.51 5.16 12.12
N GLY A 166 9.31 4.11 11.86
CA GLY A 166 9.29 2.88 12.65
C GLY A 166 8.15 1.90 12.34
N ALA A 167 7.28 2.20 11.36
CA ALA A 167 6.26 1.26 10.92
C ALA A 167 6.90 -0.03 10.35
N LYS A 168 6.43 -1.19 10.81
CA LYS A 168 6.90 -2.50 10.33
C LYS A 168 6.19 -2.89 9.03
N ILE A 169 6.70 -2.35 7.92
CA ILE A 169 6.17 -2.59 6.57
C ILE A 169 6.82 -3.84 5.96
N PRO A 170 6.04 -4.79 5.42
CA PRO A 170 6.61 -5.97 4.76
C PRO A 170 7.45 -5.57 3.54
N ALA A 171 8.51 -6.34 3.27
CA ALA A 171 9.43 -6.08 2.17
C ALA A 171 8.75 -6.11 0.80
N SER A 172 7.84 -7.06 0.56
CA SER A 172 6.98 -7.11 -0.63
C SER A 172 5.96 -5.96 -0.72
N GLY A 173 5.99 -5.03 0.24
CA GLY A 173 5.20 -3.81 0.32
C GLY A 173 3.81 -4.03 0.93
N ALA A 174 3.34 -3.02 1.65
CA ALA A 174 1.91 -2.77 1.87
C ALA A 174 1.29 -2.01 0.66
N ASN A 175 1.97 -2.00 -0.49
CA ASN A 175 1.79 -1.03 -1.57
C ASN A 175 0.72 -1.41 -2.61
N HIS A 176 -0.10 -2.42 -2.36
CA HIS A 176 -1.38 -2.44 -3.05
C HIS A 176 -2.11 -1.15 -2.66
N SER A 177 -2.72 -0.45 -3.60
CA SER A 177 -3.48 0.79 -3.34
C SER A 177 -4.48 0.68 -2.20
N ASN A 178 -4.85 -0.55 -1.83
CA ASN A 178 -5.87 -0.87 -0.84
C ASN A 178 -5.28 -1.11 0.56
N TYR A 179 -3.97 -1.29 0.71
CA TYR A 179 -3.35 -1.66 1.99
C TYR A 179 -2.26 -0.68 2.45
N ASN A 180 -1.96 0.36 1.67
CA ASN A 180 -0.87 1.29 1.95
C ASN A 180 -1.25 2.35 2.99
N ALA A 181 -2.55 2.47 3.28
CA ALA A 181 -3.11 3.45 4.19
C ALA A 181 -4.10 2.80 5.17
N ILE A 182 -4.19 3.38 6.37
CA ILE A 182 -5.28 3.14 7.31
C ILE A 182 -6.15 4.39 7.31
N ASN A 183 -7.44 4.23 6.99
CA ASN A 183 -8.38 5.33 6.89
C ASN A 183 -9.35 5.31 8.09
N PHE A 184 -9.19 6.28 9.00
CA PHE A 184 -10.04 6.47 10.18
C PHE A 184 -11.29 7.30 9.90
N SER A 185 -11.48 7.83 8.68
CA SER A 185 -12.71 8.53 8.31
C SER A 185 -13.94 7.61 8.32
N TYR A 186 -13.75 6.29 8.21
CA TYR A 186 -14.81 5.29 8.36
C TYR A 186 -15.18 5.02 9.84
N ILE A 187 -14.35 5.47 10.78
CA ILE A 187 -14.68 5.37 12.20
C ILE A 187 -15.59 6.55 12.57
N PRO A 188 -16.69 6.32 13.31
CA PRO A 188 -17.57 7.37 13.79
C PRO A 188 -16.80 8.51 14.47
N MET A 189 -17.23 9.74 14.22
CA MET A 189 -16.55 10.96 14.70
C MET A 189 -16.30 10.90 16.21
N TYR A 190 -17.30 10.41 16.97
CA TYR A 190 -17.21 10.24 18.41
C TYR A 190 -16.07 9.33 18.84
N TYR A 191 -15.80 8.20 18.17
CA TYR A 191 -14.76 7.25 18.58
C TYR A 191 -13.41 7.43 17.87
N ARG A 192 -13.32 8.32 16.88
CA ARG A 192 -12.15 8.41 15.98
C ARG A 192 -10.84 8.64 16.71
N GLU A 193 -10.80 9.61 17.61
CA GLU A 193 -9.57 9.92 18.36
C GLU A 193 -9.18 8.82 19.35
N THR A 194 -10.16 8.13 19.96
CA THR A 194 -9.93 6.95 20.81
C THR A 194 -9.26 5.83 20.01
N VAL A 195 -9.77 5.55 18.80
CA VAL A 195 -9.19 4.55 17.92
C VAL A 195 -7.80 4.97 17.44
N LYS A 196 -7.61 6.23 17.00
CA LYS A 196 -6.28 6.75 16.62
C LYS A 196 -5.28 6.65 17.76
N ARG A 197 -5.67 7.00 18.99
CA ARG A 197 -4.84 6.89 20.20
C ARG A 197 -4.40 5.45 20.45
N TYR A 198 -5.32 4.47 20.32
CA TYR A 198 -4.95 3.05 20.37
C TYR A 198 -3.94 2.68 19.28
N PHE A 199 -4.17 3.12 18.04
CA PHE A 199 -3.28 2.81 16.92
C PHE A 199 -1.86 3.36 17.10
N LYS A 200 -1.69 4.56 17.66
CA LYS A 200 -0.37 5.11 18.00
C LYS A 200 0.44 4.15 18.89
N THR A 201 -0.22 3.34 19.73
CA THR A 201 0.45 2.44 20.67
C THR A 201 0.93 1.14 20.02
N ILE A 202 0.33 0.72 18.89
CA ILE A 202 0.60 -0.55 18.22
C ILE A 202 1.34 -0.40 16.88
N ILE A 203 1.28 0.77 16.23
CA ILE A 203 1.71 0.96 14.83
C ILE A 203 3.21 0.70 14.59
N THR A 204 4.04 0.89 15.61
CA THR A 204 5.49 0.60 15.58
C THR A 204 5.83 -0.79 16.15
N LYS A 205 4.91 -1.39 16.91
CA LYS A 205 5.13 -2.68 17.60
C LYS A 205 4.70 -3.86 16.75
N LYS A 206 3.54 -3.74 16.08
CA LYS A 206 2.92 -4.77 15.26
C LYS A 206 3.24 -4.56 13.78
N SER A 207 3.01 -5.59 12.97
CA SER A 207 3.12 -5.46 11.51
C SER A 207 2.07 -4.49 10.98
N TRP A 208 2.40 -3.78 9.88
CA TRP A 208 1.43 -2.89 9.23
C TRP A 208 0.13 -3.61 8.87
N MET A 209 0.24 -4.84 8.35
CA MET A 209 -0.92 -5.66 7.97
C MET A 209 -1.80 -6.02 9.17
N THR A 210 -1.19 -6.24 10.34
CA THR A 210 -1.95 -6.44 11.58
C THR A 210 -2.76 -5.18 11.91
N CYS A 211 -2.14 -4.00 11.87
CA CYS A 211 -2.83 -2.74 12.14
C CYS A 211 -3.95 -2.47 11.12
N TYR A 212 -3.68 -2.67 9.83
CA TYR A 212 -4.69 -2.55 8.78
C TYR A 212 -5.90 -3.46 9.05
N ASN A 213 -5.65 -4.73 9.38
CA ASN A 213 -6.71 -5.68 9.72
C ASN A 213 -7.47 -5.26 10.98
N THR A 214 -6.79 -4.76 12.00
CA THR A 214 -7.44 -4.18 13.18
C THR A 214 -8.42 -3.08 12.79
N ALA A 215 -8.02 -2.16 11.92
CA ALA A 215 -8.88 -1.06 11.49
C ALA A 215 -10.08 -1.58 10.71
N LYS A 216 -9.87 -2.57 9.83
CA LYS A 216 -10.93 -3.23 9.07
C LYS A 216 -11.98 -3.85 9.98
N TYR A 217 -11.59 -4.63 10.99
CA TYR A 217 -12.57 -5.27 11.89
C TYR A 217 -13.23 -4.27 12.83
N LEU A 218 -12.51 -3.26 13.31
CA LEU A 218 -13.13 -2.17 14.09
C LEU A 218 -14.18 -1.44 13.27
N ASN A 219 -13.89 -1.13 12.00
CA ASN A 219 -14.88 -0.51 11.11
C ASN A 219 -16.12 -1.40 10.95
N TYR A 220 -15.96 -2.71 10.78
CA TYR A 220 -17.09 -3.65 10.76
C TYR A 220 -17.92 -3.58 12.04
N PHE A 221 -17.26 -3.60 13.21
CA PHE A 221 -17.92 -3.51 14.51
C PHE A 221 -18.71 -2.20 14.67
N PHE A 222 -18.09 -1.06 14.38
CA PHE A 222 -18.81 0.23 14.43
C PHE A 222 -19.99 0.27 13.46
N ASN A 223 -19.81 -0.20 12.22
CA ASN A 223 -20.90 -0.20 11.24
C ASN A 223 -22.07 -1.07 11.69
N TYR A 224 -21.82 -2.25 12.27
CA TYR A 224 -22.87 -3.10 12.81
C TYR A 224 -23.72 -2.35 13.85
N PHE A 225 -23.08 -1.77 14.87
CA PHE A 225 -23.79 -1.07 15.95
C PHE A 225 -24.54 0.16 15.45
N TYR A 226 -23.90 1.03 14.66
CA TYR A 226 -24.58 2.22 14.12
C TYR A 226 -25.70 1.87 13.13
N SER A 227 -25.59 0.75 12.39
CA SER A 227 -26.68 0.26 11.53
C SER A 227 -27.83 -0.39 12.31
N SER A 228 -27.61 -0.72 13.58
CA SER A 228 -28.60 -1.30 14.50
C SER A 228 -29.15 -0.25 15.47
N ASP A 229 -29.21 1.02 15.03
CA ASP A 229 -29.73 2.17 15.75
C ASP A 229 -28.99 2.55 17.06
N TYR A 230 -27.76 2.07 17.27
CA TYR A 230 -26.94 2.54 18.38
C TYR A 230 -26.33 3.91 18.05
N GLY A 231 -26.36 4.81 19.05
CA GLY A 231 -25.77 6.14 18.96
C GLY A 231 -24.35 6.22 19.54
N ASP A 232 -23.83 7.45 19.57
CA ASP A 232 -22.61 7.79 20.29
C ASP A 232 -22.71 7.39 21.76
N GLY A 233 -21.63 6.86 22.34
CA GLY A 233 -21.61 6.39 23.72
C GLY A 233 -22.01 4.92 23.91
N PHE A 234 -22.27 4.16 22.84
CA PHE A 234 -22.65 2.75 22.97
C PHE A 234 -21.55 1.87 23.57
N ILE A 235 -20.26 2.07 23.22
CA ILE A 235 -19.14 1.27 23.75
C ILE A 235 -19.12 1.34 25.29
N GLU A 236 -19.30 2.54 25.82
CA GLU A 236 -19.27 2.84 27.25
C GLU A 236 -20.37 2.11 28.02
N ASN A 237 -21.52 1.89 27.36
CA ASN A 237 -22.71 1.28 27.94
C ASN A 237 -22.99 -0.13 27.39
N LEU A 238 -22.02 -0.74 26.69
CA LEU A 238 -22.15 -2.10 26.18
C LEU A 238 -22.53 -3.05 27.31
N ASN A 239 -23.52 -3.89 27.03
CA ASN A 239 -23.90 -5.00 27.88
C ASN A 239 -23.74 -6.33 27.13
N ARG A 240 -23.98 -7.44 27.84
CA ARG A 240 -23.78 -8.78 27.29
C ARG A 240 -24.74 -9.10 26.14
N ASN A 241 -26.02 -8.71 26.27
CA ASN A 241 -27.03 -8.95 25.25
C ASN A 241 -26.68 -8.24 23.93
N ASP A 242 -26.08 -7.06 23.99
CA ASP A 242 -25.62 -6.33 22.81
C ASP A 242 -24.53 -7.11 22.05
N ILE A 243 -23.58 -7.71 22.79
CA ILE A 243 -22.55 -8.57 22.21
C ILE A 243 -23.14 -9.87 21.67
N GLU A 244 -24.10 -10.49 22.35
CA GLU A 244 -24.75 -11.71 21.87
C GLU A 244 -25.45 -11.49 20.52
N LYS A 245 -26.12 -10.34 20.35
CA LYS A 245 -26.70 -9.93 19.06
C LYS A 245 -25.61 -9.78 17.98
N TYR A 246 -24.49 -9.15 18.32
CA TYR A 246 -23.35 -9.01 17.41
C TYR A 246 -22.76 -10.37 17.00
N LEU A 247 -22.59 -11.29 17.96
CA LEU A 247 -22.08 -12.63 17.71
C LEU A 247 -23.04 -13.45 16.83
N TYR A 248 -24.35 -13.33 17.07
CA TYR A 248 -25.39 -13.96 16.25
C TYR A 248 -25.34 -13.45 14.81
N ASP A 249 -25.21 -12.13 14.61
CA ASP A 249 -25.05 -11.53 13.28
C ASP A 249 -23.81 -12.05 12.55
N ILE A 250 -22.64 -12.06 13.23
CA ILE A 250 -21.41 -12.63 12.66
C ILE A 250 -21.61 -14.10 12.29
N GLY A 251 -22.25 -14.89 13.16
CA GLY A 251 -22.53 -16.30 12.93
C GLY A 251 -23.35 -16.53 11.66
N ASN A 252 -24.33 -15.65 11.40
CA ASN A 252 -25.17 -15.72 10.22
C ASN A 252 -24.48 -15.20 8.95
N ASP A 253 -23.86 -14.00 8.98
CA ASP A 253 -23.13 -13.46 7.83
C ASP A 253 -21.99 -14.39 7.40
N ARG A 254 -21.42 -15.15 8.33
CA ARG A 254 -20.18 -15.91 8.12
C ARG A 254 -20.31 -17.41 8.31
N LYS A 255 -21.53 -17.95 8.28
CA LYS A 255 -21.85 -19.37 8.54
C LYS A 255 -20.97 -20.37 7.78
N ASP A 256 -20.66 -20.08 6.51
CA ASP A 256 -19.87 -20.96 5.63
C ASP A 256 -18.49 -20.38 5.26
N LYS A 257 -18.05 -19.36 6.00
CA LYS A 257 -16.75 -18.69 5.78
C LYS A 257 -15.67 -19.32 6.67
N ASN A 258 -14.41 -19.06 6.34
CA ASN A 258 -13.25 -19.62 7.06
C ASN A 258 -13.28 -19.27 8.57
N GLY A 259 -13.28 -20.29 9.44
CA GLY A 259 -13.37 -20.12 10.89
C GLY A 259 -12.22 -19.30 11.49
N THR A 260 -11.00 -19.45 10.98
CA THR A 260 -9.84 -18.65 11.42
C THR A 260 -10.02 -17.17 11.09
N GLU A 261 -10.57 -16.82 9.94
CA GLU A 261 -10.94 -15.44 9.60
C GLU A 261 -12.10 -14.94 10.47
N ASN A 262 -13.12 -15.76 10.69
CA ASN A 262 -14.27 -15.43 11.55
C ASN A 262 -13.82 -15.09 12.97
N SER A 263 -12.82 -15.82 13.51
CA SER A 263 -12.25 -15.56 14.84
C SER A 263 -11.74 -14.12 15.01
N LYS A 264 -11.35 -13.45 13.92
CA LYS A 264 -10.78 -12.10 13.97
C LYS A 264 -11.85 -11.02 14.17
N TYR A 265 -13.09 -11.27 13.76
CA TYR A 265 -14.22 -10.35 13.99
C TYR A 265 -14.53 -10.18 15.47
N VAL A 266 -14.18 -11.17 16.31
CA VAL A 266 -14.38 -11.10 17.76
C VAL A 266 -13.07 -10.78 18.48
N SER A 267 -11.99 -11.50 18.16
CA SER A 267 -10.72 -11.35 18.90
C SER A 267 -10.08 -9.96 18.77
N PHE A 268 -10.12 -9.33 17.60
CA PHE A 268 -9.54 -7.99 17.44
C PHE A 268 -10.34 -6.92 18.18
N ILE A 269 -11.67 -7.08 18.23
CA ILE A 269 -12.58 -6.19 18.97
C ILE A 269 -12.32 -6.33 20.46
N ARG A 270 -12.29 -7.57 20.96
CA ARG A 270 -11.97 -7.85 22.36
C ARG A 270 -10.63 -7.24 22.78
N THR A 271 -9.56 -7.46 22.01
CA THR A 271 -8.24 -6.87 22.29
C THR A 271 -8.27 -5.34 22.33
N PHE A 272 -9.03 -4.70 21.42
CA PHE A 272 -9.18 -3.24 21.43
C PHE A 272 -9.93 -2.77 22.68
N LEU A 273 -11.08 -3.37 22.99
CA LEU A 273 -11.90 -3.01 24.14
C LEU A 273 -11.14 -3.21 25.46
N GLU A 274 -10.45 -4.35 25.62
CA GLU A 274 -9.60 -4.63 26.78
C GLU A 274 -8.50 -3.58 26.92
N TYR A 275 -7.84 -3.23 25.81
CA TYR A 275 -6.78 -2.24 25.84
C TYR A 275 -7.29 -0.87 26.28
N ILE A 276 -8.36 -0.36 25.68
CA ILE A 276 -8.88 0.98 26.02
C ILE A 276 -9.41 1.04 27.45
N GLN A 277 -9.95 -0.08 27.97
CA GLN A 277 -10.39 -0.20 29.35
C GLN A 277 -9.21 -0.20 30.33
N ILE A 278 -8.19 -1.04 30.11
CA ILE A 278 -6.98 -1.10 30.94
C ILE A 278 -6.23 0.24 30.90
N ALA A 279 -6.19 0.89 29.74
CA ALA A 279 -5.56 2.20 29.57
C ALA A 279 -6.43 3.38 30.04
N GLN A 280 -7.60 3.10 30.63
CA GLN A 280 -8.53 4.08 31.21
C GLN A 280 -8.93 5.20 30.23
N TYR A 281 -9.28 4.84 29.01
CA TYR A 281 -9.80 5.81 28.05
C TYR A 281 -11.22 6.21 28.44
N ASP A 282 -11.56 7.49 28.23
CA ASP A 282 -12.87 8.07 28.53
C ASP A 282 -14.03 7.35 27.84
N LYS A 283 -13.78 6.80 26.65
CA LYS A 283 -14.75 6.07 25.82
C LYS A 283 -14.64 4.55 25.93
N ALA A 284 -14.05 4.04 27.01
CA ALA A 284 -13.96 2.61 27.26
C ALA A 284 -15.26 2.05 27.85
N PRO A 285 -15.54 0.73 27.68
CA PRO A 285 -16.66 0.10 28.35
C PRO A 285 -16.59 0.26 29.86
N LYS A 286 -17.71 0.62 30.49
CA LYS A 286 -17.83 0.66 31.96
C LYS A 286 -17.88 -0.74 32.56
N LYS A 287 -18.52 -1.67 31.85
CA LYS A 287 -18.56 -3.09 32.21
C LYS A 287 -17.24 -3.76 31.79
N GLU A 288 -16.68 -4.61 32.65
CA GLU A 288 -15.44 -5.32 32.34
C GLU A 288 -15.59 -6.13 31.04
N VAL A 289 -14.60 -6.04 30.16
CA VAL A 289 -14.69 -6.69 28.83
C VAL A 289 -14.76 -8.21 28.94
N SER A 290 -14.20 -8.81 29.98
CA SER A 290 -14.32 -10.25 30.26
C SER A 290 -15.77 -10.67 30.54
N PHE A 291 -16.65 -9.76 31.00
CA PHE A 291 -18.09 -10.00 31.15
C PHE A 291 -18.91 -9.60 29.92
N LEU A 292 -18.27 -9.03 28.90
CA LEU A 292 -18.89 -8.68 27.62
C LEU A 292 -18.60 -9.75 26.57
N ILE A 293 -17.35 -10.17 26.43
CA ILE A 293 -16.88 -11.13 25.42
C ILE A 293 -16.09 -12.24 26.13
N PHE A 294 -16.68 -13.43 26.23
CA PHE A 294 -16.06 -14.62 26.78
C PHE A 294 -15.03 -15.21 25.82
N GLN A 295 -14.21 -16.12 26.34
CA GLN A 295 -13.24 -16.83 25.50
C GLN A 295 -13.92 -17.74 24.48
N ASP A 296 -15.03 -18.36 24.87
CA ASP A 296 -15.80 -19.28 24.02
C ASP A 296 -16.63 -18.58 22.95
N ASP A 297 -16.84 -17.26 23.08
CA ASP A 297 -17.48 -16.46 22.02
C ASP A 297 -16.58 -16.30 20.79
N ILE A 298 -15.27 -16.45 20.95
CA ILE A 298 -14.33 -16.31 19.84
C ILE A 298 -14.45 -17.57 18.98
N PRO A 299 -14.88 -17.46 17.70
CA PRO A 299 -14.99 -18.62 16.83
C PRO A 299 -13.71 -19.46 16.84
N LYS A 300 -13.87 -20.78 17.01
CA LYS A 300 -12.73 -21.70 17.02
C LYS A 300 -11.99 -21.59 15.70
N ARG A 301 -10.68 -21.44 15.80
CA ARG A 301 -9.79 -21.51 14.63
C ARG A 301 -9.83 -22.92 14.07
N GLU A 302 -9.57 -23.04 12.78
CA GLU A 302 -9.37 -24.35 12.16
C GLU A 302 -8.25 -25.09 12.91
N LEU A 303 -8.47 -26.38 13.20
CA LEU A 303 -7.46 -27.19 13.86
C LEU A 303 -6.32 -27.45 12.89
N HIS A 304 -5.10 -27.57 13.41
CA HIS A 304 -3.92 -27.84 12.59
C HIS A 304 -4.09 -29.10 11.71
N LYS A 305 -4.79 -30.12 12.22
CA LYS A 305 -5.11 -31.35 11.46
C LYS A 305 -5.95 -31.06 10.20
N ASP A 306 -6.86 -30.10 10.27
CA ASP A 306 -7.71 -29.70 9.14
C ASP A 306 -6.94 -28.83 8.15
N GLU A 307 -6.01 -27.99 8.63
CA GLU A 307 -5.09 -27.24 7.78
C GLU A 307 -4.16 -28.18 6.99
N VAL A 308 -3.60 -29.20 7.63
CA VAL A 308 -2.71 -30.18 7.00
C VAL A 308 -3.46 -31.01 5.94
N LYS A 309 -4.71 -31.41 6.20
CA LYS A 309 -5.56 -32.08 5.19
C LYS A 309 -5.81 -31.22 3.95
N LYS A 310 -5.80 -29.88 4.11
CA LYS A 310 -5.93 -28.91 3.00
C LYS A 310 -4.59 -28.51 2.39
N ALA A 311 -3.46 -29.05 2.87
CA ALA A 311 -2.15 -28.75 2.33
C ALA A 311 -2.12 -29.17 0.85
N LYS A 312 -2.10 -28.17 -0.03
CA LYS A 312 -2.04 -28.40 -1.47
C LYS A 312 -0.60 -28.75 -1.82
N PHE A 313 -0.37 -30.02 -2.14
CA PHE A 313 0.88 -30.45 -2.76
C PHE A 313 0.83 -30.12 -4.25
N VAL A 314 1.96 -29.70 -4.82
CA VAL A 314 2.10 -29.58 -6.27
C VAL A 314 2.28 -31.01 -6.81
N PRO A 315 1.39 -31.51 -7.68
CA PRO A 315 1.54 -32.84 -8.26
C PRO A 315 2.88 -33.00 -8.98
N GLU A 316 3.48 -34.19 -8.87
CA GLU A 316 4.77 -34.51 -9.49
C GLU A 316 4.82 -34.20 -11.00
N PRO A 317 3.78 -34.48 -11.82
CA PRO A 317 3.81 -34.09 -13.24
C PRO A 317 3.96 -32.57 -13.45
N ILE A 318 3.31 -31.76 -12.61
CA ILE A 318 3.40 -30.30 -12.67
C ILE A 318 4.79 -29.84 -12.26
N LEU A 319 5.38 -30.44 -11.21
CA LEU A 319 6.75 -30.14 -10.81
C LEU A 319 7.76 -30.44 -11.92
N LYS A 320 7.64 -31.60 -12.58
CA LYS A 320 8.50 -31.97 -13.71
C LYS A 320 8.36 -31.02 -14.89
N GLN A 321 7.14 -30.60 -15.19
CA GLN A 321 6.88 -29.61 -16.23
C GLN A 321 7.54 -28.27 -15.91
N LEU A 322 7.39 -27.79 -14.67
CA LEU A 322 8.03 -26.56 -14.21
C LEU A 322 9.56 -26.66 -14.29
N ASP A 323 10.15 -27.75 -13.80
CA ASP A 323 11.60 -27.93 -13.79
C ASP A 323 12.18 -28.04 -15.21
N SER A 324 11.45 -28.63 -16.15
CA SER A 324 11.88 -28.78 -17.54
C SER A 324 11.81 -27.48 -18.34
N ASN A 325 10.82 -26.63 -18.05
CA ASN A 325 10.52 -25.41 -18.82
C ASN A 325 10.95 -24.12 -18.11
N ILE A 326 11.57 -24.20 -16.91
CA ILE A 326 11.88 -22.99 -16.13
C ILE A 326 12.79 -22.02 -16.87
N MET A 327 13.66 -22.53 -17.74
CA MET A 327 14.58 -21.72 -18.53
C MET A 327 13.88 -20.94 -19.65
N ASP A 328 12.64 -21.30 -20.01
CA ASP A 328 11.82 -20.67 -21.05
C ASP A 328 10.97 -19.50 -20.51
N LEU A 329 11.20 -19.08 -19.27
CA LEU A 329 10.46 -17.97 -18.66
C LEU A 329 10.64 -16.66 -19.44
N ASP A 330 9.52 -16.04 -19.80
CA ASP A 330 9.44 -14.71 -20.42
C ASP A 330 10.08 -13.59 -19.56
N ARG A 331 10.31 -13.88 -18.28
CA ARG A 331 10.92 -12.99 -17.30
C ARG A 331 12.04 -13.74 -16.56
N PRO A 332 13.25 -13.81 -17.14
CA PRO A 332 14.33 -14.65 -16.63
C PRO A 332 14.82 -14.25 -15.23
N GLN A 333 14.53 -13.02 -14.78
CA GLN A 333 14.82 -12.58 -13.40
C GLN A 333 14.10 -13.39 -12.32
N PHE A 334 13.05 -14.15 -12.67
CA PHE A 334 12.34 -15.01 -11.73
C PHE A 334 12.90 -16.44 -11.65
N ILE A 335 13.77 -16.84 -12.57
CA ILE A 335 14.38 -18.19 -12.58
C ILE A 335 15.14 -18.48 -11.27
N PRO A 336 16.04 -17.61 -10.78
CA PRO A 336 16.75 -17.90 -9.53
C PRO A 336 15.83 -17.95 -8.31
N ILE A 337 14.72 -17.20 -8.33
CA ILE A 337 13.73 -17.22 -7.26
C ILE A 337 13.05 -18.59 -7.21
N TYR A 338 12.63 -19.13 -8.35
CA TYR A 338 12.04 -20.47 -8.43
C TYR A 338 13.01 -21.54 -7.91
N ILE A 339 14.27 -21.51 -8.38
CA ILE A 339 15.30 -22.47 -7.96
C ILE A 339 15.50 -22.45 -6.44
N LEU A 340 15.58 -21.27 -5.83
CA LEU A 340 15.72 -21.14 -4.38
C LEU A 340 14.48 -21.65 -3.63
N LEU A 341 13.28 -21.42 -4.15
CA LEU A 341 12.04 -21.96 -3.56
C LEU A 341 12.04 -23.49 -3.58
N ARG A 342 12.46 -24.08 -4.70
CA ARG A 342 12.53 -25.54 -4.86
C ARG A 342 13.62 -26.16 -3.98
N GLU A 343 14.77 -25.50 -3.87
CA GLU A 343 15.91 -25.98 -3.08
C GLU A 343 15.66 -25.94 -1.58
N THR A 344 15.01 -24.87 -1.08
CA THR A 344 14.99 -24.57 0.36
C THR A 344 13.63 -24.75 1.02
N GLY A 345 12.55 -24.79 0.24
CA GLY A 345 11.18 -24.76 0.77
C GLY A 345 10.81 -23.47 1.51
N TRP A 346 11.63 -22.40 1.40
CA TRP A 346 11.33 -21.11 2.02
C TRP A 346 10.07 -20.50 1.42
N ARG A 347 9.41 -19.61 2.18
CA ARG A 347 8.25 -18.89 1.65
C ARG A 347 8.72 -17.91 0.57
N GLY A 348 7.90 -17.72 -0.46
CA GLY A 348 8.15 -16.73 -1.53
C GLY A 348 8.50 -15.33 -1.01
N THR A 349 7.84 -14.88 0.06
CA THR A 349 8.13 -13.58 0.68
C THR A 349 9.49 -13.54 1.37
N ASP A 350 9.97 -14.66 1.90
CA ASP A 350 11.26 -14.76 2.59
C ASP A 350 12.38 -14.74 1.54
N ILE A 351 12.24 -15.49 0.42
CA ILE A 351 13.18 -15.45 -0.72
C ILE A 351 13.26 -14.05 -1.36
N LEU A 352 12.12 -13.40 -1.61
CA LEU A 352 12.09 -12.04 -2.15
C LEU A 352 12.68 -11.00 -1.18
N ASN A 353 12.77 -11.33 0.11
CA ASN A 353 13.38 -10.49 1.14
C ASN A 353 14.85 -10.85 1.41
N LEU A 354 15.52 -11.63 0.57
CA LEU A 354 16.97 -11.85 0.70
C LEU A 354 17.76 -10.56 0.45
N ARG A 355 18.92 -10.43 1.11
CA ARG A 355 19.84 -9.32 0.93
C ARG A 355 21.16 -9.80 0.34
N PHE A 356 21.64 -9.13 -0.69
CA PHE A 356 22.82 -9.60 -1.42
C PHE A 356 24.11 -9.58 -0.59
N ASN A 357 24.12 -8.86 0.54
CA ASN A 357 25.28 -8.74 1.43
C ASN A 357 25.37 -9.84 2.50
N ASN A 358 24.30 -10.58 2.76
CA ASN A 358 24.26 -11.58 3.83
C ASN A 358 23.50 -12.86 3.49
N CYS A 359 23.10 -13.08 2.24
CA CYS A 359 22.27 -14.23 1.87
C CYS A 359 23.02 -15.53 1.60
N LEU A 360 24.35 -15.51 1.53
CA LEU A 360 25.17 -16.68 1.21
C LEU A 360 26.36 -16.75 2.15
N GLU A 361 26.48 -17.86 2.87
CA GLU A 361 27.65 -18.18 3.70
C GLU A 361 28.25 -19.51 3.29
N GLN A 362 29.54 -19.67 3.54
CA GLN A 362 30.26 -20.92 3.38
C GLN A 362 30.82 -21.31 4.75
N ILE A 363 30.44 -22.50 5.24
CA ILE A 363 30.76 -22.96 6.61
C ILE A 363 31.45 -24.31 6.51
N TRP A 364 32.54 -24.47 7.27
CA TRP A 364 33.26 -25.73 7.36
C TRP A 364 32.41 -26.79 8.08
N ASN A 365 32.23 -27.94 7.44
CA ASN A 365 31.52 -29.09 7.99
C ASN A 365 32.54 -30.13 8.49
N ASN A 366 32.69 -30.22 9.81
CA ASN A 366 33.60 -31.18 10.45
C ASN A 366 33.27 -32.65 10.14
N LYS A 367 32.02 -32.99 9.79
CA LYS A 367 31.65 -34.38 9.46
C LYS A 367 32.03 -34.76 8.04
N GLU A 368 31.88 -33.83 7.11
CA GLU A 368 32.14 -34.04 5.68
C GLU A 368 33.56 -33.61 5.28
N GLN A 369 34.31 -32.97 6.18
CA GLN A 369 35.66 -32.42 5.95
C GLN A 369 35.70 -31.52 4.72
N SER A 370 34.63 -30.74 4.53
CA SER A 370 34.42 -29.87 3.37
C SER A 370 33.71 -28.58 3.78
N TYR A 371 33.78 -27.57 2.92
CA TYR A 371 33.00 -26.36 3.09
C TYR A 371 31.62 -26.50 2.42
N ASN A 372 30.56 -26.28 3.18
CA ASN A 372 29.19 -26.32 2.69
C ASN A 372 28.60 -24.91 2.57
N TYR A 373 27.82 -24.68 1.52
CA TYR A 373 27.12 -23.42 1.31
C TYR A 373 25.76 -23.41 2.00
N TYR A 374 25.42 -22.25 2.59
CA TYR A 374 24.16 -22.02 3.25
C TYR A 374 23.49 -20.77 2.68
N LEU A 375 22.20 -20.89 2.38
CA LEU A 375 21.32 -19.74 2.19
C LEU A 375 20.99 -19.17 3.57
N CYS A 376 21.29 -17.89 3.76
CA CYS A 376 21.08 -17.17 5.00
C CYS A 376 20.01 -16.08 4.84
N GLY A 377 19.26 -15.79 5.89
CA GLY A 377 18.27 -14.72 5.85
C GLY A 377 17.41 -14.61 7.10
N GLU A 378 16.79 -13.44 7.25
CA GLU A 378 15.85 -13.14 8.33
C GLU A 378 14.43 -13.61 7.97
N ILE A 379 13.81 -14.44 8.81
CA ILE A 379 12.38 -14.76 8.67
C ILE A 379 11.57 -13.77 9.49
N THR A 380 11.12 -12.72 8.79
CA THR A 380 10.41 -11.58 9.39
C THR A 380 9.10 -11.95 10.10
N LYS A 381 8.43 -13.04 9.70
CA LYS A 381 7.15 -13.45 10.32
C LYS A 381 7.32 -14.11 11.69
N THR A 382 8.39 -14.88 11.90
CA THR A 382 8.64 -15.64 13.14
C THR A 382 9.70 -14.99 14.03
N GLY A 383 10.33 -13.90 13.59
CA GLY A 383 11.37 -13.23 14.36
C GLY A 383 12.68 -14.03 14.47
N ILE A 384 12.87 -15.04 13.60
CA ILE A 384 14.12 -15.79 13.54
C ILE A 384 15.16 -14.89 12.87
N ALA A 385 16.13 -14.42 13.67
CA ALA A 385 17.14 -13.46 13.27
C ALA A 385 18.06 -13.96 12.15
N GLN A 386 18.29 -15.28 12.09
CA GLN A 386 19.11 -15.87 11.03
C GLN A 386 18.73 -17.33 10.83
N LEU A 387 17.93 -17.61 9.80
CA LEU A 387 17.75 -18.98 9.34
C LEU A 387 18.89 -19.31 8.37
N LYS A 388 19.50 -20.49 8.53
CA LYS A 388 20.48 -21.05 7.60
C LYS A 388 19.95 -22.36 7.05
N ILE A 389 19.90 -22.51 5.73
CA ILE A 389 19.57 -23.77 5.07
C ILE A 389 20.71 -24.16 4.13
N PRO A 390 21.25 -25.39 4.22
CA PRO A 390 22.28 -25.84 3.30
C PRO A 390 21.75 -25.89 1.86
N ILE A 391 22.57 -25.49 0.90
CA ILE A 391 22.25 -25.49 -0.53
C ILE A 391 23.37 -26.13 -1.35
N ARG A 392 23.02 -26.72 -2.50
CA ARG A 392 24.01 -27.34 -3.39
C ARG A 392 24.96 -26.31 -4.01
N ASP A 393 26.19 -26.73 -4.30
CA ASP A 393 27.24 -25.87 -4.90
C ASP A 393 26.80 -25.16 -6.18
N LYS A 394 26.07 -25.86 -7.06
CA LYS A 394 25.52 -25.26 -8.30
C LYS A 394 24.54 -24.11 -8.00
N VAL A 395 23.72 -24.26 -6.95
CA VAL A 395 22.79 -23.22 -6.51
C VAL A 395 23.56 -22.05 -5.88
N ALA A 396 24.62 -22.34 -5.12
CA ALA A 396 25.50 -21.31 -4.57
C ALA A 396 26.24 -20.53 -5.68
N GLU A 397 26.72 -21.20 -6.73
CA GLU A 397 27.36 -20.55 -7.88
C GLU A 397 26.38 -19.63 -8.63
N MET A 398 25.16 -20.11 -8.90
CA MET A 398 24.08 -19.28 -9.44
C MET A 398 23.82 -18.07 -8.54
N LEU A 399 23.69 -18.29 -7.23
CA LEU A 399 23.42 -17.23 -6.27
C LEU A 399 24.54 -16.18 -6.24
N ARG A 400 25.81 -16.58 -6.32
CA ARG A 400 26.95 -15.66 -6.47
C ARG A 400 26.84 -14.79 -7.73
N LYS A 401 26.44 -15.35 -8.87
CA LYS A 401 26.20 -14.57 -10.10
C LYS A 401 25.08 -13.55 -9.91
N VAL A 402 23.98 -13.94 -9.26
CA VAL A 402 22.87 -13.03 -8.93
C VAL A 402 23.30 -11.92 -7.98
N ILE A 403 24.08 -12.25 -6.92
CA ILE A 403 24.64 -11.29 -5.97
C ILE A 403 25.51 -10.26 -6.69
N ASN A 404 26.42 -10.71 -7.55
CA ASN A 404 27.31 -9.80 -8.29
C ASN A 404 26.53 -8.87 -9.20
N LYS A 405 25.54 -9.41 -9.93
CA LYS A 405 24.64 -8.58 -10.76
C LYS A 405 23.87 -7.56 -9.92
N ALA A 406 23.35 -7.96 -8.75
CA ALA A 406 22.64 -7.06 -7.87
C ALA A 406 23.54 -5.93 -7.34
N LYS A 407 24.78 -6.23 -6.97
CA LYS A 407 25.77 -5.23 -6.53
C LYS A 407 26.07 -4.19 -7.61
N VAL A 408 26.24 -4.62 -8.86
CA VAL A 408 26.53 -3.72 -10.00
C VAL A 408 25.37 -2.78 -10.29
N LEU A 409 24.12 -3.25 -10.18
CA LEU A 409 22.93 -2.46 -10.50
C LEU A 409 22.44 -1.58 -9.33
N SER A 410 22.87 -1.89 -8.11
CA SER A 410 22.37 -1.24 -6.90
C SER A 410 23.12 0.06 -6.59
N THR A 411 22.37 1.12 -6.32
CA THR A 411 22.85 2.38 -5.75
C THR A 411 22.12 2.68 -4.44
N GLU A 412 22.61 3.64 -3.65
CA GLU A 412 21.88 4.09 -2.45
C GLU A 412 20.47 4.58 -2.79
N GLU A 413 20.31 5.25 -3.93
CA GLU A 413 19.01 5.75 -4.38
C GLU A 413 18.04 4.62 -4.77
N ASN A 414 18.52 3.62 -5.52
CA ASN A 414 17.65 2.63 -6.16
C ASN A 414 17.51 1.31 -5.37
N ASN A 415 18.36 1.06 -4.37
CA ASN A 415 18.36 -0.16 -3.55
C ASN A 415 19.04 0.04 -2.18
N HIS A 416 18.72 1.12 -1.45
CA HIS A 416 19.26 1.37 -0.09
C HIS A 416 19.17 0.18 0.87
N LYS A 417 18.17 -0.71 0.69
CA LYS A 417 17.99 -1.88 1.56
C LYS A 417 18.77 -3.10 1.09
N GLN A 418 19.51 -3.06 -0.01
CA GLN A 418 20.36 -4.14 -0.51
C GLN A 418 19.60 -5.44 -0.85
N TYR A 419 18.37 -5.32 -1.37
CA TYR A 419 17.60 -6.47 -1.84
C TYR A 419 18.34 -7.23 -2.94
N LEU A 420 18.40 -8.55 -2.83
CA LEU A 420 18.97 -9.41 -3.89
C LEU A 420 18.13 -9.34 -5.17
N PHE A 421 16.80 -9.38 -5.02
CA PHE A 421 15.83 -9.33 -6.10
C PHE A 421 15.12 -7.98 -6.15
N ASN A 422 15.86 -6.91 -6.48
CA ASN A 422 15.36 -5.53 -6.48
C ASN A 422 14.65 -5.12 -7.78
N THR A 423 13.74 -4.15 -7.66
CA THR A 423 13.19 -3.37 -8.77
C THR A 423 13.97 -2.06 -8.84
N TYR A 424 14.73 -1.86 -9.92
CA TYR A 424 15.65 -0.71 -10.05
C TYR A 424 15.00 0.57 -10.57
N GLU A 425 13.80 0.49 -11.14
CA GLU A 425 13.12 1.64 -11.75
C GLU A 425 11.60 1.62 -11.63
N GLY A 426 10.98 2.76 -11.94
CA GLY A 426 9.52 2.93 -11.93
C GLY A 426 8.93 3.05 -10.53
N LYS A 427 7.60 2.94 -10.43
CA LYS A 427 6.82 3.12 -9.18
C LYS A 427 7.25 2.22 -8.02
N LEU A 428 7.89 1.08 -8.31
CA LEU A 428 8.34 0.11 -7.30
C LEU A 428 9.86 0.17 -7.08
N LYS A 429 10.56 1.21 -7.55
CA LYS A 429 12.00 1.40 -7.35
C LYS A 429 12.41 1.20 -5.88
N GLY A 430 13.48 0.45 -5.64
CA GLY A 430 13.99 0.15 -4.29
C GLY A 430 13.16 -0.84 -3.51
N LYS A 431 12.33 -1.64 -4.18
CA LYS A 431 11.51 -2.71 -3.59
C LYS A 431 11.83 -4.05 -4.24
N PRO A 432 11.62 -5.16 -3.50
CA PRO A 432 11.67 -6.49 -4.08
C PRO A 432 10.76 -6.67 -5.30
N LEU A 433 11.12 -7.61 -6.16
CA LEU A 433 10.23 -8.08 -7.22
C LEU A 433 8.88 -8.55 -6.62
N ASN A 434 7.80 -8.31 -7.37
CA ASN A 434 6.44 -8.56 -6.91
C ASN A 434 6.12 -10.07 -6.91
N LYS A 435 5.67 -10.59 -5.74
CA LYS A 435 5.17 -11.96 -5.58
C LYS A 435 4.05 -12.33 -6.57
N GLN A 436 3.11 -11.42 -6.83
CA GLN A 436 2.02 -11.69 -7.77
C GLN A 436 2.54 -11.85 -9.20
N SER A 437 3.55 -11.06 -9.58
CA SER A 437 4.18 -11.21 -10.89
C SER A 437 4.93 -12.53 -10.99
N LEU A 438 5.64 -12.95 -9.95
CA LEU A 438 6.25 -14.28 -9.88
C LEU A 438 5.20 -15.39 -10.07
N LEU A 439 4.08 -15.31 -9.35
CA LEU A 439 3.00 -16.31 -9.45
C LEU A 439 2.44 -16.39 -10.87
N LEU A 440 2.07 -15.25 -11.47
CA LEU A 440 1.51 -15.19 -12.82
C LEU A 440 2.50 -15.67 -13.89
N THR A 441 3.79 -15.38 -13.70
CA THR A 441 4.85 -15.83 -14.60
C THR A 441 5.03 -17.35 -14.51
N ILE A 442 5.08 -17.93 -13.31
CA ILE A 442 5.18 -19.40 -13.12
C ILE A 442 3.94 -20.10 -13.67
N GLN A 443 2.74 -19.56 -13.44
CA GLN A 443 1.49 -20.15 -13.92
C GLN A 443 1.44 -20.33 -15.44
N ARG A 444 2.14 -19.48 -16.21
CA ARG A 444 2.20 -19.60 -17.69
C ARG A 444 3.01 -20.81 -18.17
N LEU A 445 3.86 -21.38 -17.31
CA LEU A 445 4.62 -22.60 -17.63
C LEU A 445 3.83 -23.88 -17.36
N ILE A 446 2.68 -23.76 -16.69
CA ILE A 446 1.79 -24.88 -16.39
C ILE A 446 0.68 -24.83 -17.44
N THR A 447 0.75 -25.75 -18.41
CA THR A 447 -0.26 -25.90 -19.48
C THR A 447 -1.36 -26.86 -19.11
#